data_AF-A0A1S3QVJ9-F1
#
_entry.id   AF-A0A1S3QVJ9-F1
#
_cell.length_a   1.000
_cell.length_b   1.000
_cell.length_c   1.000
_cell.angle_alpha   90.00
_cell.angle_beta   90.00
_cell.angle_gamma   90.00
#
_symmetry.space_group_name_H-M   'P 1'
#
loop_
_entity.id
_entity.type
_entity.pdbx_description
1 polymer ?
#
loop_
_entity_poly.entity_id
_entity_poly.type
_entity_poly.pdbx_seq_one_letter_code
_entity_poly.pdbx_strand_id
1 'polypeptide(L)'
;MSPSVYFIVIRAKVVGVKAASGNTHYDVQQIKMFKGPNQDIHVIFTGGPCHAFLETNKEYLFTGRLNTDGTVHVIMCDFIQSWEALSDTQMRSLTLRYQSGCDCKVC
;
A
#
# COMPACT_ATOMS: atom_id res chain seq x y z
N MET A 1 -20.63 -16.38 -5.36
CA MET A 1 -19.33 -16.38 -4.66
C MET A 1 -18.73 -14.99 -4.87
N SER A 2 -18.75 -14.13 -3.85
CA SER A 2 -18.16 -12.79 -3.97
C SER A 2 -16.64 -12.94 -4.03
N PRO A 3 -15.92 -12.35 -5.00
CA PRO A 3 -14.47 -12.42 -5.00
C PRO A 3 -13.96 -11.75 -3.72
N SER A 4 -13.24 -12.50 -2.89
CA SER A 4 -12.61 -11.99 -1.68
C SER A 4 -11.77 -10.77 -2.04
N VAL A 5 -12.22 -9.57 -1.65
CA VAL A 5 -11.44 -8.35 -1.82
C VAL A 5 -10.35 -8.38 -0.75
N TYR A 6 -9.10 -8.55 -1.16
CA TYR A 6 -7.97 -8.53 -0.24
C TYR A 6 -7.46 -7.10 -0.08
N PHE A 7 -7.42 -6.61 1.15
CA PHE A 7 -6.73 -5.38 1.52
C PHE A 7 -5.37 -5.72 2.11
N ILE A 8 -4.36 -4.97 1.69
CA ILE A 8 -2.97 -5.21 2.09
C ILE A 8 -2.38 -3.99 2.79
N VAL A 9 -1.36 -4.23 3.61
CA VAL A 9 -0.53 -3.22 4.26
C VAL A 9 0.93 -3.62 4.08
N ILE A 10 1.69 -2.85 3.31
CA ILE A 10 3.10 -3.16 2.98
C ILE A 10 3.98 -1.93 3.16
N ARG A 11 5.25 -2.15 3.53
CA ARG A 11 6.34 -1.19 3.33
C ARG A 11 7.05 -1.56 2.04
N ALA A 12 7.18 -0.61 1.12
CA ALA A 12 7.89 -0.81 -0.13
C ALA A 12 8.60 0.46 -0.61
N LYS A 13 9.69 0.28 -1.36
CA LYS A 13 10.41 1.37 -2.02
C LYS A 13 9.95 1.49 -3.47
N VAL A 14 9.65 2.69 -3.93
CA VAL A 14 9.37 2.94 -5.35
C VAL A 14 10.68 2.97 -6.11
N VAL A 15 10.83 2.12 -7.12
CA VAL A 15 12.08 1.98 -7.89
C VAL A 15 11.93 2.38 -9.36
N GLY A 16 10.70 2.45 -9.87
CA GLY A 16 10.43 2.85 -11.24
C GLY A 16 8.99 3.31 -11.46
N VAL A 17 8.76 3.98 -12.58
CA VAL A 17 7.42 4.42 -12.99
C VAL A 17 7.21 4.12 -14.48
N LYS A 18 6.05 3.56 -14.79
CA LYS A 18 5.53 3.33 -16.14
C LYS A 18 4.18 4.03 -16.22
N ALA A 19 4.19 5.25 -16.73
CA ALA A 19 2.99 6.03 -16.94
C ALA A 19 2.35 5.70 -18.29
N ALA A 20 1.06 5.36 -18.28
CA ALA A 20 0.21 5.33 -19.45
C ALA A 20 -0.96 6.31 -19.23
N SER A 21 -1.54 6.86 -20.29
CA SER A 21 -2.60 7.88 -20.23
C SER A 21 -3.71 7.52 -19.23
N GLY A 22 -3.71 8.16 -18.04
CA GLY A 22 -4.70 8.00 -16.97
C GLY A 22 -4.42 6.88 -15.96
N ASN A 23 -3.42 6.03 -16.20
CA ASN A 23 -3.09 4.84 -15.42
C ASN A 23 -1.57 4.75 -15.20
N THR A 24 -1.13 4.91 -13.94
CA THR A 24 0.30 4.88 -13.58
C THR A 24 0.62 3.61 -12.82
N HIS A 25 1.64 2.89 -13.29
CA HIS A 25 2.19 1.73 -12.60
C HIS A 25 3.56 2.10 -12.04
N TYR A 26 3.77 1.86 -10.75
CA TYR A 26 5.03 2.04 -10.08
C TYR A 26 5.63 0.67 -9.80
N ASP A 27 6.83 0.44 -10.31
CA ASP A 27 7.62 -0.72 -9.93
C ASP A 27 8.11 -0.48 -8.50
N VAL A 28 7.88 -1.46 -7.61
CA VAL A 28 8.25 -1.37 -6.20
C VAL A 28 9.09 -2.56 -5.75
N GLN A 29 9.99 -2.29 -4.81
CA GLN A 29 10.70 -3.30 -4.04
C GLN A 29 10.02 -3.44 -2.69
N GLN A 30 9.27 -4.53 -2.49
CA GLN A 30 8.65 -4.84 -1.20
C GLN A 30 9.74 -5.07 -0.13
N ILE A 31 9.60 -4.39 1.00
CA ILE A 31 10.49 -4.53 2.16
C ILE A 31 9.83 -5.40 3.22
N LYS A 32 8.54 -5.18 3.48
CA LYS A 32 7.79 -5.93 4.49
C LYS A 32 6.30 -5.94 4.20
N MET A 33 5.66 -7.09 4.39
CA MET A 33 4.21 -7.20 4.46
C MET A 33 3.75 -7.26 5.91
N PHE A 34 2.82 -6.37 6.28
CA PHE A 34 2.20 -6.33 7.61
C PHE A 34 0.82 -7.00 7.61
N LYS A 35 0.09 -6.91 6.49
CA LYS A 35 -1.20 -7.56 6.27
C LYS A 35 -1.34 -7.93 4.80
N GLY A 36 -1.79 -9.14 4.51
CA GLY A 36 -2.02 -9.63 3.15
C GLY A 36 -1.75 -11.14 3.02
N PRO A 37 -2.03 -11.72 1.85
CA PRO A 37 -1.65 -13.09 1.53
C PRO A 37 -0.13 -13.22 1.34
N ASN A 38 0.41 -14.44 1.48
CA ASN A 38 1.84 -14.70 1.27
C ASN A 38 2.20 -14.64 -0.23
N GLN A 39 2.42 -13.45 -0.74
CA GLN A 39 2.84 -13.18 -2.12
C GLN A 39 3.69 -11.90 -2.16
N ASP A 40 4.59 -11.80 -3.13
CA ASP A 40 5.38 -10.60 -3.34
C ASP A 40 4.64 -9.59 -4.21
N ILE A 41 4.66 -8.33 -3.76
CA ILE A 41 4.10 -7.21 -4.51
C ILE A 41 5.23 -6.51 -5.26
N HIS A 42 5.12 -6.47 -6.58
CA HIS A 42 6.09 -5.81 -7.46
C HIS A 42 5.57 -4.52 -8.08
N VAL A 43 4.25 -4.32 -8.11
CA VAL A 43 3.62 -3.20 -8.80
C VAL A 43 2.53 -2.57 -7.95
N ILE A 44 2.66 -1.25 -7.74
CA ILE A 44 1.59 -0.39 -7.25
C ILE A 44 0.94 0.28 -8.47
N PHE A 45 -0.36 0.09 -8.63
CA PHE A 45 -1.17 0.71 -9.67
C PHE A 45 -1.99 1.85 -9.08
N THR A 46 -2.10 2.96 -9.80
CA THR A 46 -3.01 4.06 -9.47
C THR A 46 -3.58 4.69 -10.73
N GLY A 47 -4.86 5.08 -10.70
CA GLY A 47 -5.53 5.65 -11.87
C GLY A 47 -6.81 6.39 -11.52
N GLY A 48 -7.41 7.02 -12.53
CA GLY A 48 -8.65 7.79 -12.37
C GLY A 48 -8.44 9.16 -11.66
N PRO A 49 -9.54 9.78 -11.18
CA PRO A 49 -9.52 11.16 -10.67
C PRO A 49 -8.82 11.32 -9.32
N CYS A 50 -8.62 10.23 -8.57
CA CYS A 50 -7.98 10.23 -7.26
C CYS A 50 -6.64 9.49 -7.30
N HIS A 51 -5.90 9.57 -8.41
CA HIS A 51 -4.61 8.89 -8.49
C HIS A 51 -3.63 9.44 -7.45
N ALA A 52 -2.75 8.57 -6.97
CA ALA A 52 -1.67 8.93 -6.06
C ALA A 52 -0.41 9.32 -6.84
N PHE A 53 0.29 10.35 -6.37
CA PHE A 53 1.61 10.72 -6.88
C PHE A 53 2.67 10.15 -5.95
N LEU A 54 3.55 9.31 -6.49
CA LEU A 54 4.63 8.68 -5.74
C LEU A 54 5.98 9.10 -6.31
N GLU A 55 6.95 9.31 -5.43
CA GLU A 55 8.31 9.67 -5.83
C GLU A 55 9.18 8.41 -5.89
N THR A 56 10.03 8.33 -6.93
CA THR A 56 11.02 7.27 -7.03
C THR A 56 12.08 7.41 -5.94
N ASN A 57 12.69 6.30 -5.57
CA ASN A 57 13.67 6.17 -4.48
C ASN A 57 13.16 6.48 -3.07
N LYS A 58 11.87 6.76 -2.89
CA LYS A 58 11.26 6.88 -1.56
C LYS A 58 10.60 5.58 -1.11
N GLU A 59 10.63 5.38 0.20
CA GLU A 59 9.92 4.29 0.88
C GLU A 59 8.61 4.78 1.44
N TYR A 60 7.57 3.98 1.28
CA TYR A 60 6.25 4.29 1.79
C TYR A 60 5.68 3.10 2.55
N LEU A 61 4.80 3.41 3.49
CA LEU A 61 3.76 2.49 3.92
C LEU A 61 2.58 2.65 2.97
N PHE A 62 2.19 1.58 2.29
CA PHE A 62 1.02 1.52 1.43
C PHE A 62 -0.08 0.71 2.10
N THR A 63 -1.29 1.26 2.11
CA THR A 63 -2.52 0.47 2.19
C THR A 63 -3.19 0.46 0.83
N GLY A 64 -3.80 -0.65 0.44
CA GLY A 64 -4.50 -0.70 -0.84
C GLY A 64 -5.24 -2.00 -1.07
N ARG A 65 -5.89 -2.08 -2.22
CA ARG A 65 -6.60 -3.26 -2.67
C ARG A 65 -5.68 -4.12 -3.53
N LEU A 66 -5.55 -5.39 -3.17
CA LEU A 66 -4.90 -6.38 -4.01
C LEU A 66 -5.86 -6.84 -5.12
N ASN A 67 -5.43 -6.68 -6.36
CA ASN A 67 -6.12 -7.16 -7.55
C ASN A 67 -5.78 -8.63 -7.84
N THR A 68 -6.58 -9.26 -8.68
CA THR A 68 -6.40 -10.68 -9.08
C THR A 68 -5.14 -10.92 -9.91
N ASP A 69 -4.58 -9.88 -10.52
CA ASP A 69 -3.34 -9.92 -11.29
C ASP A 69 -2.07 -9.73 -10.43
N GLY A 70 -2.22 -9.62 -9.11
CA GLY A 70 -1.11 -9.41 -8.18
C GLY A 70 -0.71 -7.94 -7.99
N THR A 71 -1.31 -7.01 -8.73
CA THR A 71 -1.07 -5.57 -8.55
C THR A 71 -1.83 -5.05 -7.33
N VAL A 72 -1.26 -4.03 -6.66
CA VAL A 72 -1.98 -3.31 -5.61
C VAL A 72 -2.50 -2.00 -6.16
N HIS A 73 -3.81 -1.85 -6.21
CA HIS A 73 -4.44 -0.58 -6.53
C HIS A 73 -4.47 0.32 -5.29
N VAL A 74 -3.92 1.53 -5.45
CA VAL A 74 -3.97 2.59 -4.45
C VAL A 74 -4.55 3.87 -5.05
N ILE A 75 -5.25 4.65 -4.23
CA ILE A 75 -5.76 5.98 -4.53
C ILE A 75 -5.30 6.97 -3.46
N MET A 76 -5.43 8.26 -3.73
CA MET A 76 -5.07 9.35 -2.82
C MET A 76 -5.72 9.24 -1.42
N CYS A 77 -6.90 8.61 -1.32
CA CYS A 77 -7.61 8.42 -0.05
C CYS A 77 -7.09 7.24 0.78
N ASP A 78 -6.25 6.37 0.21
CA ASP A 78 -5.60 5.31 0.98
C ASP A 78 -4.53 5.91 1.91
N PHE A 79 -4.17 5.17 2.96
CA PHE A 79 -3.07 5.56 3.84
C PHE A 79 -1.74 5.27 3.13
N ILE A 80 -1.27 6.27 2.38
CA ILE A 80 0.04 6.27 1.71
C ILE A 80 0.90 7.33 2.38
N GLN A 81 1.88 6.89 3.16
CA GLN A 81 2.76 7.81 3.89
C GLN A 81 4.22 7.42 3.69
N SER A 82 5.09 8.42 3.51
CA SER A 82 6.53 8.16 3.48
C SER A 82 6.94 7.51 4.79
N TRP A 83 7.77 6.48 4.72
CA TRP A 83 8.19 5.72 5.89
C TRP A 83 8.78 6.64 6.98
N GLU A 84 9.60 7.61 6.59
CA GLU A 84 10.24 8.58 7.49
C GLU A 84 9.26 9.55 8.18
N ALA A 85 8.04 9.70 7.66
CA ALA A 85 7.04 10.59 8.27
C ALA A 85 6.19 9.88 9.35
N LEU A 86 6.32 8.56 9.48
CA LEU A 86 5.63 7.81 10.53
C LEU A 86 6.33 8.04 11.87
N SER A 87 5.55 8.28 12.91
CA SER A 87 6.06 8.26 14.29
C SER A 87 6.51 6.85 14.69
N ASP A 88 7.45 6.77 15.65
CA ASP A 88 7.89 5.50 16.25
C ASP A 88 6.71 4.66 16.75
N THR A 89 5.69 5.32 17.31
CA THR A 89 4.47 4.66 17.79
C THR A 89 3.68 4.03 16.66
N GLN A 90 3.53 4.72 15.53
CA GLN A 90 2.86 4.16 14.34
C GLN A 90 3.64 2.98 13.79
N MET A 91 4.96 3.12 13.61
CA MET A 91 5.82 2.04 13.11
C MET A 91 5.75 0.78 13.98
N ARG A 92 5.83 0.92 15.31
CA ARG A 92 5.71 -0.21 16.25
C ARG A 92 4.31 -0.83 16.25
N SER A 93 3.26 -0.01 16.10
CA SER A 93 1.88 -0.48 16.16
C SER A 93 1.48 -1.32 14.95
N LEU A 94 2.16 -1.17 13.80
CA LEU A 94 1.98 -2.02 12.61
C LEU A 94 2.14 -3.51 12.91
N THR A 95 3.02 -3.89 13.83
CA THR A 95 3.24 -5.28 14.22
C THR A 95 2.63 -5.65 15.57
N LEU A 96 2.38 -4.67 16.45
CA LEU A 96 2.03 -4.95 17.84
C LEU A 96 0.55 -4.71 18.18
N ARG A 97 -0.12 -3.73 17.55
CA ARG A 97 -1.37 -3.19 18.11
C ARG A 97 -2.50 -3.02 17.10
N TYR A 98 -2.22 -2.65 15.86
CA TYR A 98 -3.32 -2.32 14.93
C TYR A 98 -4.22 -3.52 14.63
N GLN A 99 -3.65 -4.72 14.54
CA GLN A 99 -4.44 -5.92 14.32
C GLN A 99 -5.41 -6.22 15.48
N SER A 100 -4.96 -6.09 16.74
CA SER A 100 -5.81 -6.31 17.91
C SER A 100 -6.88 -5.24 18.09
N GLY A 101 -6.70 -4.06 17.49
CA GLY A 101 -7.64 -2.95 17.55
C GLY A 101 -8.68 -2.91 16.44
N CYS A 102 -8.68 -3.86 15.50
CA CYS A 102 -9.59 -3.83 14.34
C CYS A 102 -11.08 -3.93 14.71
N ASP A 103 -11.41 -4.52 15.85
CA ASP A 103 -12.79 -4.61 16.36
C ASP A 103 -13.21 -3.35 17.15
N CYS A 104 -12.28 -2.42 17.38
CA CYS A 104 -12.57 -1.16 18.04
C CYS A 104 -12.97 -0.07 17.03
N LYS A 105 -13.82 0.86 17.46
CA LYS A 105 -14.11 2.09 16.71
C LYS A 105 -13.07 3.16 17.07
N VAL A 106 -12.46 3.77 16.06
CA VAL A 106 -11.69 5.00 16.23
C VAL A 106 -12.69 6.14 16.44
N CYS A 107 -12.63 6.78 17.61
CA CYS A 107 -13.52 7.86 18.03
C CYS A 107 -12.81 9.20 18.00
#